data_AF-A0AAN6KF28-F1
#
_entry.id   AF-A0AAN6KF28-F1
#
_cell.length_a   1.000
_cell.length_b   1.000
_cell.length_c   1.000
_cell.angle_alpha   90.00
_cell.angle_beta   90.00
_cell.angle_gamma   90.00
#
_symmetry.space_group_name_H-M   'P 1'
#
loop_
_entity.id
_entity.type
_entity.pdbx_description
1 polymer ?
#
loop_
_entity_poly.entity_id
_entity_poly.type
_entity_poly.pdbx_seq_one_letter_code
_entity_poly.pdbx_strand_id
1 'polypeptide(L)'
;MDNFHDAGLSIDLPPAQAAAELFATRGSTEKASSHVKLGVETRQFGKAQQWMAMPDDDPQADPHPVGDDERSQRQTKDAKTKPKQKQSIFDTLFAIPAPLKPIFDRVPLLTYAANDLPLRSPRNRGENVLHIFTTPEDARTGRPSFNPACLKWQTYLKFTGIPFTTVPSTNHASPSGVLPYLQPAIFTTEPAKPQPQPIPSNKLKRWIAAQNPGSPPHKEPEDPRHEAYASLFDHRIRRAWLYQLYLHPPNAPLLHTLYIRPCSSNPLVQLATLHTLRHAAELELLKSNPPSTPPNTIIEREILADAEQAWEALSALLGEDEWFFGAERAGWFDAGVFGYSELLLGEGLGWGENGMGEVVGRFGNLVRHRERVTGMYF
;
A
#
# COMPACT_ATOMS: atom_id res chain seq x y z
N MET A 1 58.94 -42.44 -30.76
CA MET A 1 59.77 -41.21 -30.81
C MET A 1 59.01 -40.13 -30.05
N ASP A 2 58.64 -40.41 -28.80
CA ASP A 2 59.48 -40.39 -27.57
C ASP A 2 59.38 -38.99 -26.96
N ASN A 3 58.51 -38.81 -25.95
CA ASN A 3 58.74 -39.03 -24.51
C ASN A 3 59.67 -37.98 -23.90
N PHE A 4 59.18 -37.23 -22.92
CA PHE A 4 59.76 -37.17 -21.56
C PHE A 4 58.82 -36.44 -20.56
N HIS A 5 58.31 -37.23 -19.58
CA HIS A 5 58.03 -37.01 -18.14
C HIS A 5 57.76 -35.61 -17.57
N ASP A 6 56.68 -35.34 -16.80
CA ASP A 6 56.15 -35.94 -15.55
C ASP A 6 56.67 -35.23 -14.28
N ALA A 7 55.72 -34.68 -13.50
CA ALA A 7 55.73 -34.62 -12.02
C ALA A 7 54.38 -34.05 -11.54
N GLY A 8 53.55 -34.92 -10.96
CA GLY A 8 52.29 -34.56 -10.33
C GLY A 8 52.42 -34.08 -8.87
N LEU A 9 51.31 -33.59 -8.33
CA LEU A 9 50.93 -33.77 -6.93
C LEU A 9 49.44 -33.46 -6.77
N SER A 10 48.68 -34.55 -6.60
CA SER A 10 47.29 -34.60 -6.16
C SER A 10 47.27 -34.74 -4.64
N ILE A 11 46.42 -33.99 -3.94
CA ILE A 11 46.03 -34.28 -2.55
C ILE A 11 44.52 -34.00 -2.41
N ASP A 12 43.80 -35.09 -2.10
CA ASP A 12 42.38 -35.16 -1.77
C ASP A 12 42.11 -34.90 -0.27
N LEU A 13 41.01 -34.15 0.00
CA LEU A 13 39.95 -34.28 1.04
C LEU A 13 40.30 -34.48 2.55
N PRO A 14 39.49 -33.97 3.54
CA PRO A 14 38.05 -34.28 3.68
C PRO A 14 37.13 -33.15 4.26
N PRO A 15 35.79 -33.40 4.35
CA PRO A 15 34.79 -32.49 4.94
C PRO A 15 34.37 -32.89 6.37
N ALA A 16 33.89 -31.94 7.19
CA ALA A 16 32.79 -32.05 8.17
C ALA A 16 32.84 -30.96 9.26
N GLN A 17 31.66 -30.41 9.58
CA GLN A 17 31.15 -30.09 10.92
C GLN A 17 32.17 -29.77 12.04
N ALA A 18 32.18 -28.52 12.53
CA ALA A 18 32.24 -28.14 13.95
C ALA A 18 32.50 -26.63 14.10
N ALA A 19 31.47 -25.87 14.42
CA ALA A 19 31.61 -24.54 15.03
C ALA A 19 30.36 -24.23 15.87
N ALA A 20 30.07 -25.14 16.80
CA ALA A 20 29.26 -24.88 17.98
C ALA A 20 30.17 -25.16 19.18
N GLU A 21 29.94 -24.44 20.28
CA GLU A 21 30.65 -24.52 21.56
C GLU A 21 31.93 -23.66 21.70
N LEU A 22 31.71 -22.41 22.11
CA LEU A 22 32.59 -21.73 23.07
C LEU A 22 31.79 -20.60 23.71
N PHE A 23 31.33 -20.84 24.94
CA PHE A 23 31.04 -19.90 26.04
C PHE A 23 29.89 -20.38 26.94
N ALA A 24 30.17 -21.43 27.72
CA ALA A 24 29.68 -21.64 29.08
C ALA A 24 30.85 -22.30 29.80
N THR A 25 31.40 -21.80 30.89
CA THR A 25 30.80 -21.75 32.24
C THR A 25 31.71 -20.98 33.19
N ARG A 26 31.15 -20.13 34.07
CA ARG A 26 31.19 -20.30 35.55
C ARG A 26 30.70 -19.04 36.27
N GLY A 27 29.90 -19.25 37.32
CA GLY A 27 30.03 -18.48 38.56
C GLY A 27 28.81 -17.72 39.05
N SER A 28 27.99 -18.41 39.82
CA SER A 28 26.95 -17.89 40.73
C SER A 28 27.49 -16.86 41.74
N THR A 29 26.75 -15.78 42.03
CA THR A 29 26.06 -15.52 43.32
C THR A 29 25.44 -14.11 43.40
N GLU A 30 24.36 -14.05 44.19
CA GLU A 30 23.83 -12.91 44.96
C GLU A 30 22.66 -12.05 44.46
N LYS A 31 21.71 -11.91 45.40
CA LYS A 31 20.46 -11.15 45.39
C LYS A 31 20.73 -9.65 45.45
N ALA A 32 19.96 -8.85 44.71
CA ALA A 32 19.47 -7.58 45.22
C ALA A 32 18.23 -7.11 44.43
N SER A 33 17.18 -6.86 45.20
CA SER A 33 15.95 -6.18 44.81
C SER A 33 16.24 -4.73 44.39
N SER A 34 15.72 -4.29 43.25
CA SER A 34 15.25 -2.91 43.10
C SER A 34 14.26 -2.78 41.93
N HIS A 35 13.05 -2.36 42.28
CA HIS A 35 12.04 -1.87 41.36
C HIS A 35 12.55 -0.61 40.65
N VAL A 36 12.62 -0.64 39.32
CA VAL A 36 12.60 0.56 38.49
C VAL A 36 11.59 0.34 37.38
N LYS A 37 10.42 0.97 37.52
CA LYS A 37 9.43 1.13 36.45
C LYS A 37 10.02 2.10 35.42
N LEU A 38 10.52 1.57 34.31
CA LEU A 38 10.73 2.35 33.09
C LEU A 38 9.51 2.15 32.20
N GLY A 39 8.67 3.19 32.15
CA GLY A 39 7.58 3.28 31.18
C GLY A 39 8.16 3.40 29.78
N VAL A 40 8.11 2.31 29.02
CA VAL A 40 8.52 2.28 27.62
C VAL A 40 7.38 2.79 26.74
N GLU A 41 7.73 3.76 25.91
CA GLU A 41 6.93 4.45 24.91
C GLU A 41 6.20 3.49 23.96
N THR A 42 4.88 3.44 24.08
CA THR A 42 3.96 2.73 23.15
C THR A 42 3.63 3.53 21.89
N ARG A 43 4.26 4.68 21.64
CA ARG A 43 3.91 5.58 20.52
C ARG A 43 4.63 5.32 19.19
N GLN A 44 5.76 4.61 19.19
CA GLN A 44 6.49 4.31 17.95
C GLN A 44 5.99 3.03 17.25
N PHE A 45 5.36 2.11 17.98
CA PHE A 45 4.95 0.80 17.45
C PHE A 45 3.73 0.83 16.53
N GLY A 46 2.85 1.84 16.66
CA GLY A 46 1.67 1.97 15.77
C GLY A 46 2.01 2.27 14.31
N LYS A 47 3.19 2.85 14.03
CA LYS A 47 3.59 3.19 12.66
C LYS A 47 4.12 2.00 11.86
N ALA A 48 4.71 0.98 12.50
CA ALA A 48 5.23 -0.21 11.81
C ALA A 48 4.13 -1.13 11.24
N GLN A 49 2.94 -1.15 11.87
CA GLN A 49 1.78 -1.90 11.39
C GLN A 49 1.15 -1.29 10.13
N GLN A 50 1.36 0.00 9.87
CA GLN A 50 0.74 0.71 8.75
C GLN A 50 1.44 0.46 7.41
N TRP A 51 2.61 -0.16 7.38
CA TRP A 51 3.42 -0.31 6.15
C TRP A 51 2.90 -1.34 5.15
N MET A 52 2.04 -2.23 5.63
CA MET A 52 1.44 -3.28 4.82
C MET A 52 -0.08 -3.30 4.90
N ALA A 53 -0.66 -2.41 5.71
CA ALA A 53 -2.09 -2.20 5.71
C ALA A 53 -2.50 -1.76 4.30
N MET A 54 -3.36 -2.56 3.67
CA MET A 54 -4.29 -1.99 2.71
C MET A 54 -5.07 -0.90 3.45
N PRO A 55 -5.47 0.20 2.80
CA PRO A 55 -6.53 1.03 3.37
C PRO A 55 -7.72 0.11 3.67
N ASP A 56 -8.04 -0.09 4.94
CA ASP A 56 -9.33 -0.64 5.32
C ASP A 56 -10.38 0.37 4.84
N ASP A 57 -11.14 0.01 3.81
CA ASP A 57 -12.32 0.75 3.41
C ASP A 57 -13.44 0.39 4.39
N ASP A 58 -13.40 1.01 5.58
CA ASP A 58 -14.44 0.88 6.60
C ASP A 58 -15.78 1.38 6.03
N PRO A 59 -16.86 0.57 6.10
CA PRO A 59 -18.17 0.95 5.59
C PRO A 59 -18.82 2.04 6.45
N GLN A 60 -19.63 2.85 5.77
CA GLN A 60 -20.46 3.89 6.36
C GLN A 60 -21.28 3.33 7.53
N ALA A 61 -21.21 3.99 8.68
CA ALA A 61 -22.19 3.80 9.75
C ALA A 61 -23.60 4.16 9.23
N ASP A 62 -24.53 3.23 9.40
CA ASP A 62 -25.91 3.27 8.93
C ASP A 62 -26.74 4.46 9.45
N PRO A 63 -27.81 4.84 8.73
CA PRO A 63 -28.78 5.85 9.14
C PRO A 63 -29.89 5.22 9.99
N HIS A 64 -30.07 5.66 11.23
CA HIS A 64 -31.27 5.35 12.01
C HIS A 64 -32.44 6.31 11.70
N PRO A 65 -33.70 5.87 11.90
CA PRO A 65 -34.86 6.34 11.18
C PRO A 65 -35.62 7.45 11.92
N VAL A 66 -36.40 8.18 11.12
CA VAL A 66 -37.37 9.20 11.55
C VAL A 66 -38.52 8.54 12.32
N GLY A 67 -38.79 9.07 13.52
CA GLY A 67 -40.03 8.85 14.28
C GLY A 67 -40.41 10.18 14.94
N ASP A 68 -41.59 10.66 14.58
CA ASP A 68 -42.17 11.96 14.94
C ASP A 68 -42.44 12.08 16.45
N ASP A 69 -42.19 13.28 17.01
CA ASP A 69 -43.09 13.89 17.99
C ASP A 69 -42.84 15.40 18.11
N GLU A 70 -43.90 16.17 17.83
CA GLU A 70 -44.01 17.61 18.04
C GLU A 70 -43.97 17.95 19.54
N ARG A 71 -43.25 19.02 19.93
CA ARG A 71 -43.86 20.33 20.29
C ARG A 71 -42.84 21.28 20.96
N SER A 72 -42.75 22.48 20.40
CA SER A 72 -42.29 23.74 21.00
C SER A 72 -40.83 23.89 21.45
N GLN A 73 -40.04 24.59 20.63
CA GLN A 73 -39.53 25.91 21.00
C GLN A 73 -39.07 26.69 19.75
N ARG A 74 -39.47 27.97 19.69
CA ARG A 74 -39.18 28.93 18.62
C ARG A 74 -37.79 29.55 18.79
N GLN A 75 -37.27 30.10 17.68
CA GLN A 75 -36.12 31.03 17.51
C GLN A 75 -34.77 30.31 17.33
N THR A 76 -33.94 30.55 16.32
CA THR A 76 -33.81 31.57 15.26
C THR A 76 -32.93 30.98 14.14
N LYS A 77 -33.18 31.38 12.88
CA LYS A 77 -32.28 31.13 11.75
C LYS A 77 -30.93 31.81 12.02
N ASP A 78 -29.81 31.13 11.80
CA ASP A 78 -28.57 31.77 11.32
C ASP A 78 -27.53 30.78 10.77
N ALA A 79 -26.74 31.32 9.84
CA ALA A 79 -25.93 30.65 8.82
C ALA A 79 -24.78 29.77 9.32
N LYS A 80 -24.59 28.65 8.61
CA LYS A 80 -23.40 27.78 8.62
C LYS A 80 -22.11 28.58 8.40
N THR A 81 -21.32 28.73 9.46
CA THR A 81 -19.94 29.23 9.41
C THR A 81 -18.97 28.05 9.21
N LYS A 82 -18.04 28.22 8.26
CA LYS A 82 -16.96 27.29 7.92
C LYS A 82 -16.02 27.09 9.13
N PRO A 83 -15.39 25.91 9.31
CA PRO A 83 -14.45 25.70 10.41
C PRO A 83 -13.18 26.54 10.15
N LYS A 84 -12.95 27.51 11.03
CA LYS A 84 -11.72 28.32 11.05
C LYS A 84 -10.52 27.43 11.36
N GLN A 85 -9.55 27.47 10.45
CA GLN A 85 -8.17 27.08 10.67
C GLN A 85 -7.72 27.62 12.03
N LYS A 86 -7.25 26.75 12.93
CA LYS A 86 -6.81 27.12 14.28
C LYS A 86 -5.71 28.17 14.15
N GLN A 87 -6.08 29.43 14.35
CA GLN A 87 -5.13 30.52 14.54
C GLN A 87 -4.29 30.16 15.76
N SER A 88 -2.97 30.26 15.60
CA SER A 88 -2.04 30.03 16.69
C SER A 88 -2.41 30.94 17.86
N ILE A 89 -2.27 30.48 19.10
CA ILE A 89 -2.51 31.32 20.29
C ILE A 89 -1.62 32.59 20.24
N PHE A 90 -0.48 32.51 19.55
CA PHE A 90 0.39 33.65 19.26
C PHE A 90 -0.18 34.62 18.21
N ASP A 91 -1.00 34.15 17.25
CA ASP A 91 -1.68 35.02 16.27
C ASP A 91 -2.78 35.85 16.94
N THR A 92 -3.39 35.34 18.02
CA THR A 92 -4.43 36.05 18.80
C THR A 92 -3.86 36.97 19.88
N LEU A 93 -2.70 36.64 20.47
CA LEU A 93 -2.08 37.47 21.52
C LEU A 93 -1.27 38.65 20.98
N PHE A 94 -0.81 38.58 19.72
CA PHE A 94 -0.18 39.67 18.99
C PHE A 94 -1.01 40.14 17.78
N ALA A 95 -2.30 39.78 17.72
CA ALA A 95 -3.22 40.31 16.73
C ALA A 95 -3.41 41.81 16.96
N ILE A 96 -2.71 42.60 16.16
CA ILE A 96 -2.84 44.05 16.13
C ILE A 96 -4.32 44.39 15.93
N PRO A 97 -4.93 45.21 16.81
CA PRO A 97 -6.31 45.62 16.67
C PRO A 97 -6.58 46.15 15.26
N ALA A 98 -7.73 45.81 14.69
CA ALA A 98 -8.14 46.24 13.35
C ALA A 98 -7.85 47.72 12.99
N PRO A 99 -7.98 48.72 13.90
CA PRO A 99 -7.63 50.11 13.57
C PRO A 99 -6.12 50.37 13.39
N LEU A 100 -5.25 49.54 13.98
CA LEU A 100 -3.79 49.65 13.86
C LEU A 100 -3.20 48.78 12.75
N LYS A 101 -3.96 47.79 12.27
CA LYS A 101 -3.58 46.91 11.16
C LYS A 101 -3.08 47.66 9.90
N PRO A 102 -3.69 48.78 9.45
CA PRO A 102 -3.22 49.51 8.27
C PRO A 102 -1.82 50.12 8.42
N ILE A 103 -1.38 50.38 9.66
CA ILE A 103 -0.04 50.91 9.95
C ILE A 103 1.00 49.80 9.78
N PHE A 104 0.68 48.60 10.24
CA PHE A 104 1.57 47.44 10.19
C PHE A 104 1.56 46.71 8.84
N ASP A 105 0.48 46.83 8.06
CA ASP A 105 0.44 46.33 6.68
C ASP A 105 1.47 47.06 5.77
N ARG A 106 2.01 48.21 6.20
CA ARG A 106 3.10 48.94 5.53
C ARG A 106 4.51 48.43 5.88
N VAL A 107 4.63 47.45 6.79
CA VAL A 107 5.91 47.08 7.42
C VAL A 107 6.78 46.08 6.63
N PRO A 108 6.38 45.45 5.51
CA PRO A 108 7.40 45.13 4.53
C PRO A 108 7.70 46.38 3.71
N LEU A 109 8.75 47.12 4.11
CA LEU A 109 9.28 48.27 3.34
C LEU A 109 9.75 47.84 1.94
N LEU A 110 10.16 46.58 1.80
CA LEU A 110 10.51 45.94 0.53
C LEU A 110 10.15 44.44 0.62
N THR A 111 9.31 43.97 -0.29
CA THR A 111 9.03 42.53 -0.47
C THR A 111 9.81 42.05 -1.68
N TYR A 112 10.76 41.14 -1.45
CA TYR A 112 11.48 40.47 -2.52
C TYR A 112 10.57 39.50 -3.27
N ALA A 113 10.94 39.20 -4.52
CA ALA A 113 10.31 38.11 -5.26
C ALA A 113 10.48 36.78 -4.50
N ALA A 114 9.53 35.85 -4.68
CA ALA A 114 9.63 34.52 -4.11
C ALA A 114 10.92 33.84 -4.62
N ASN A 115 11.61 33.12 -3.72
CA ASN A 115 12.77 32.33 -4.11
C ASN A 115 12.36 31.25 -5.11
N ASP A 116 13.25 30.98 -6.06
CA ASP A 116 13.09 29.86 -6.97
C ASP A 116 13.04 28.54 -6.18
N LEU A 117 12.22 27.61 -6.69
CA LEU A 117 12.11 26.30 -6.09
C LEU A 117 13.42 25.51 -6.25
N PRO A 118 13.85 24.73 -5.23
CA PRO A 118 15.03 23.87 -5.34
C PRO A 118 15.00 22.95 -6.55
N LEU A 119 16.18 22.55 -7.05
CA LEU A 119 16.35 21.74 -8.26
C LEU A 119 15.49 20.46 -8.29
N ARG A 120 15.31 19.81 -7.14
CA ARG A 120 14.52 18.57 -6.99
C ARG A 120 13.02 18.79 -6.74
N SER A 121 12.55 20.02 -6.83
CA SER A 121 11.13 20.31 -6.68
C SER A 121 10.35 19.85 -7.90
N PRO A 122 9.12 19.31 -7.75
CA PRO A 122 8.28 18.96 -8.89
C PRO A 122 8.00 20.19 -9.74
N ARG A 123 8.50 20.19 -11.00
CA ARG A 123 8.40 21.35 -11.92
C ARG A 123 7.16 21.29 -12.81
N ASN A 124 6.80 20.10 -13.28
CA ASN A 124 5.64 19.92 -14.15
C ASN A 124 4.51 19.27 -13.33
N ARG A 125 3.43 20.03 -13.11
CA ARG A 125 2.25 19.58 -12.36
C ARG A 125 0.98 19.64 -13.20
N GLY A 126 1.12 19.65 -14.52
CA GLY A 126 -0.02 19.70 -15.46
C GLY A 126 -0.78 18.38 -15.61
N GLU A 127 -0.30 17.30 -14.99
CA GLU A 127 -0.84 15.95 -15.13
C GLU A 127 -1.14 15.33 -13.76
N ASN A 128 -2.11 14.42 -13.72
CA ASN A 128 -2.38 13.64 -12.51
C ASN A 128 -1.22 12.66 -12.30
N VAL A 129 -0.68 12.62 -11.08
CA VAL A 129 0.45 11.74 -10.75
C VAL A 129 0.02 10.72 -9.72
N LEU A 130 0.10 9.44 -10.08
CA LEU A 130 -0.16 8.32 -9.19
C LEU A 130 1.16 7.83 -8.58
N HIS A 131 1.27 7.95 -7.25
CA HIS A 131 2.42 7.49 -6.50
C HIS A 131 2.22 6.03 -6.07
N ILE A 132 3.07 5.14 -6.58
CA ILE A 132 2.95 3.68 -6.43
C ILE A 132 4.30 3.02 -6.19
N PHE A 133 4.28 1.74 -5.81
CA PHE A 133 5.44 0.86 -5.83
C PHE A 133 5.75 0.43 -7.27
N THR A 134 6.76 1.05 -7.87
CA THR A 134 7.21 0.77 -9.23
C THR A 134 8.70 1.12 -9.37
N THR A 135 9.32 0.77 -10.49
CA THR A 135 10.68 1.21 -10.83
C THR A 135 10.63 2.50 -11.65
N PRO A 136 11.69 3.34 -11.66
CA PRO A 136 11.75 4.50 -12.54
C PRO A 136 11.60 4.17 -14.04
N GLU A 137 12.03 2.99 -14.46
CA GLU A 137 11.91 2.47 -15.82
C GLU A 137 10.47 2.06 -16.15
N ASP A 138 9.83 1.31 -15.26
CA ASP A 138 8.45 0.85 -15.41
C ASP A 138 7.46 2.02 -15.32
N ALA A 139 7.76 3.01 -14.46
CA ALA A 139 6.99 4.24 -14.36
C ALA A 139 6.94 5.02 -15.68
N ARG A 140 8.08 5.10 -16.38
CA ARG A 140 8.18 5.79 -17.68
C ARG A 140 7.37 5.10 -18.79
N THR A 141 7.23 3.78 -18.71
CA THR A 141 6.53 2.98 -19.72
C THR A 141 5.08 2.67 -19.33
N GLY A 142 4.63 3.09 -18.14
CA GLY A 142 3.27 2.82 -17.67
C GLY A 142 3.00 1.35 -17.32
N ARG A 143 4.06 0.59 -17.03
CA ARG A 143 4.01 -0.84 -16.70
C ARG A 143 3.30 -1.12 -15.36
N PRO A 144 2.81 -2.34 -15.14
CA PRO A 144 2.18 -2.75 -13.88
C PRO A 144 3.08 -2.51 -12.67
N SER A 145 2.51 -2.00 -11.57
CA SER A 145 3.18 -1.96 -10.26
C SER A 145 3.37 -3.38 -9.70
N PHE A 146 4.49 -3.61 -9.01
CA PHE A 146 4.78 -4.90 -8.35
C PHE A 146 4.12 -5.07 -6.97
N ASN A 147 3.26 -4.12 -6.56
CA ASN A 147 2.44 -4.22 -5.35
C ASN A 147 0.95 -4.38 -5.72
N PRO A 148 0.23 -5.37 -5.17
CA PRO A 148 -1.16 -5.64 -5.55
C PRO A 148 -2.11 -4.44 -5.31
N ALA A 149 -1.94 -3.73 -4.19
CA ALA A 149 -2.75 -2.57 -3.84
C ALA A 149 -2.60 -1.43 -4.85
N CYS A 150 -1.35 -1.15 -5.18
CA CYS A 150 -0.97 -0.13 -6.14
C CYS A 150 -1.46 -0.50 -7.53
N LEU A 151 -1.31 -1.77 -7.93
CA LEU A 151 -1.77 -2.27 -9.22
C LEU A 151 -3.29 -2.24 -9.34
N LYS A 152 -4.03 -2.57 -8.28
CA LYS A 152 -5.50 -2.44 -8.21
C LYS A 152 -5.93 -1.02 -8.60
N TRP A 153 -5.40 0.00 -7.92
CA TRP A 153 -5.78 1.39 -8.21
C TRP A 153 -5.23 1.92 -9.53
N GLN A 154 -4.01 1.53 -9.91
CA GLN A 154 -3.45 1.86 -11.23
C GLN A 154 -4.35 1.35 -12.35
N THR A 155 -4.78 0.09 -12.26
CA THR A 155 -5.63 -0.56 -13.24
C THR A 155 -7.03 0.05 -13.26
N TYR A 156 -7.61 0.31 -12.09
CA TYR A 156 -8.93 0.96 -11.99
C TYR A 156 -8.93 2.36 -12.61
N LEU A 157 -7.87 3.16 -12.41
CA LEU A 157 -7.73 4.44 -13.08
C LEU A 157 -7.64 4.28 -14.61
N LYS A 158 -6.94 3.25 -15.12
CA LYS A 158 -6.91 2.94 -16.55
C LYS A 158 -8.29 2.56 -17.09
N PHE A 159 -9.08 1.77 -16.35
CA PHE A 159 -10.47 1.43 -16.73
C PHE A 159 -11.34 2.67 -16.90
N THR A 160 -11.11 3.69 -16.08
CA THR A 160 -11.88 4.95 -16.11
C THR A 160 -11.44 5.91 -17.22
N GLY A 161 -10.34 5.61 -17.93
CA GLY A 161 -9.79 6.46 -18.99
C GLY A 161 -9.23 7.81 -18.51
N ILE A 162 -9.07 8.01 -17.20
CA ILE A 162 -8.48 9.24 -16.66
C ILE A 162 -6.98 9.23 -16.96
N PRO A 163 -6.41 10.27 -17.60
CA PRO A 163 -4.98 10.34 -17.86
C PRO A 163 -4.20 10.59 -16.58
N PHE A 164 -3.17 9.78 -16.35
CA PHE A 164 -2.23 9.94 -15.24
C PHE A 164 -0.84 9.40 -15.62
N THR A 165 0.17 9.87 -14.91
CA THR A 165 1.53 9.30 -14.92
C THR A 165 1.81 8.59 -13.61
N THR A 166 2.67 7.59 -13.62
CA THR A 166 3.10 6.89 -12.41
C THR A 166 4.46 7.38 -11.97
N VAL A 167 4.66 7.44 -10.65
CA VAL A 167 5.95 7.80 -10.06
C VAL A 167 6.28 6.84 -8.93
N PRO A 168 7.53 6.32 -8.86
CA PRO A 168 7.96 5.50 -7.74
C PRO A 168 7.89 6.30 -6.43
N SER A 169 7.31 5.70 -5.41
CA SER A 169 7.16 6.33 -4.10
C SER A 169 7.40 5.34 -2.97
N THR A 170 7.50 5.87 -1.75
CA THR A 170 7.52 5.09 -0.51
C THR A 170 6.29 5.41 0.34
N ASN A 171 5.94 4.50 1.26
CA ASN A 171 4.83 4.68 2.20
C ASN A 171 4.94 5.97 3.02
N HIS A 172 6.17 6.42 3.31
CA HIS A 172 6.44 7.65 4.07
C HIS A 172 5.97 8.93 3.39
N ALA A 173 5.89 8.94 2.06
CA ALA A 173 5.44 10.11 1.32
C ALA A 173 3.91 10.21 1.27
N SER A 174 3.19 9.15 1.65
CA SER A 174 1.73 9.11 1.58
C SER A 174 1.08 9.89 2.73
N PRO A 175 0.01 10.68 2.48
CA PRO A 175 -0.76 11.36 3.52
C PRO A 175 -1.35 10.39 4.56
N SER A 176 -1.69 9.18 4.14
CA SER A 176 -2.26 8.12 4.99
C SER A 176 -1.21 7.12 5.48
N GLY A 177 0.07 7.30 5.13
CA GLY A 177 1.12 6.32 5.45
C GLY A 177 1.09 5.02 4.63
N VAL A 178 0.17 4.91 3.66
CA VAL A 178 0.02 3.75 2.76
C VAL A 178 -0.01 4.20 1.30
N LEU A 179 0.64 3.45 0.42
CA LEU A 179 0.48 3.62 -1.03
C LEU A 179 -0.71 2.79 -1.54
N PRO A 180 -1.38 3.22 -2.63
CA PRO A 180 -1.08 4.41 -3.44
C PRO A 180 -1.78 5.69 -2.98
N TYR A 181 -1.30 6.83 -3.49
CA TYR A 181 -2.02 8.11 -3.44
C TYR A 181 -1.89 8.86 -4.77
N LEU A 182 -2.86 9.73 -5.07
CA LEU A 182 -2.89 10.52 -6.29
C LEU A 182 -2.63 12.00 -5.98
N GLN A 183 -1.77 12.63 -6.76
CA GLN A 183 -1.61 14.08 -6.79
C GLN A 183 -2.33 14.64 -8.02
N PRO A 184 -3.43 15.40 -7.87
CA PRO A 184 -4.14 15.99 -9.00
C PRO A 184 -3.30 16.99 -9.78
N ALA A 185 -3.57 17.07 -11.08
CA ALA A 185 -3.05 18.13 -11.94
C ALA A 185 -3.47 19.52 -11.43
N ILE A 186 -2.54 20.47 -11.50
CA ILE A 186 -2.77 21.87 -11.20
C ILE A 186 -2.95 22.59 -12.53
N PHE A 187 -4.21 22.77 -12.95
CA PHE A 187 -4.55 23.48 -14.18
C PHE A 187 -4.71 25.00 -14.01
N THR A 188 -4.69 25.51 -12.78
CA THR A 188 -4.97 26.92 -12.51
C THR A 188 -3.70 27.77 -12.55
N THR A 189 -3.63 28.66 -13.53
CA THR A 189 -2.71 29.81 -13.64
C THR A 189 -3.01 30.92 -12.63
N GLU A 190 -3.86 30.67 -11.63
CA GLU A 190 -4.20 31.63 -10.59
C GLU A 190 -3.41 31.37 -9.30
N PRO A 191 -2.54 32.30 -8.87
CA PRO A 191 -1.64 32.11 -7.73
C PRO A 191 -2.35 32.05 -6.35
N ALA A 192 -3.69 32.16 -6.31
CA ALA A 192 -4.45 32.36 -5.07
C ALA A 192 -5.25 31.13 -4.59
N LYS A 193 -5.38 30.06 -5.39
CA LYS A 193 -6.05 28.83 -4.91
C LYS A 193 -5.05 27.91 -4.19
N PRO A 194 -5.41 27.38 -3.00
CA PRO A 194 -4.57 26.42 -2.32
C PRO A 194 -4.34 25.21 -3.22
N GLN A 195 -3.10 24.70 -3.24
CA GLN A 195 -2.74 23.55 -4.06
C GLN A 195 -3.68 22.37 -3.77
N PRO A 196 -4.12 21.62 -4.80
CA PRO A 196 -4.97 20.46 -4.61
C PRO A 196 -4.27 19.49 -3.67
N GLN A 197 -4.95 19.14 -2.59
CA GLN A 197 -4.40 18.21 -1.60
C GLN A 197 -4.23 16.82 -2.23
N PRO A 198 -3.16 16.08 -1.87
CA PRO A 198 -3.02 14.71 -2.31
C PRO A 198 -4.21 13.85 -1.85
N ILE A 199 -4.64 12.95 -2.71
CA ILE A 199 -5.81 12.11 -2.52
C ILE A 199 -5.35 10.72 -2.11
N PRO A 200 -5.60 10.29 -0.86
CA PRO A 200 -5.33 8.93 -0.44
C PRO A 200 -6.24 7.93 -1.17
N SER A 201 -5.81 6.68 -1.23
CA SER A 201 -6.54 5.55 -1.84
C SER A 201 -8.01 5.45 -1.44
N ASN A 202 -8.34 5.58 -0.15
CA ASN A 202 -9.73 5.51 0.35
C ASN A 202 -10.65 6.65 -0.16
N LYS A 203 -10.09 7.73 -0.71
CA LYS A 203 -10.84 8.84 -1.31
C LYS A 203 -10.80 8.80 -2.84
N LEU A 204 -10.10 7.83 -3.42
CA LEU A 204 -9.83 7.80 -4.86
C LEU A 204 -11.08 7.45 -5.67
N LYS A 205 -11.89 6.45 -5.23
CA LYS A 205 -13.22 6.16 -5.84
C LYS A 205 -14.09 7.41 -5.94
N ARG A 206 -14.22 8.15 -4.83
CA ARG A 206 -15.01 9.39 -4.79
C ARG A 206 -14.44 10.47 -5.70
N TRP A 207 -13.12 10.59 -5.78
CA TRP A 207 -12.48 11.55 -6.68
C TRP A 207 -12.69 11.21 -8.15
N ILE A 208 -12.56 9.93 -8.53
CA ILE A 208 -12.81 9.43 -9.89
C ILE A 208 -14.24 9.78 -10.31
N ALA A 209 -15.23 9.49 -9.45
CA ALA A 209 -16.62 9.83 -9.72
C ALA A 209 -16.84 11.34 -9.92
N ALA A 210 -16.06 12.19 -9.25
CA ALA A 210 -16.15 13.65 -9.40
C ALA A 210 -15.50 14.19 -10.68
N GLN A 211 -14.59 13.44 -11.32
CA GLN A 211 -13.94 13.88 -12.57
C GLN A 211 -14.87 13.77 -13.79
N ASN A 212 -15.83 12.85 -13.77
CA ASN A 212 -16.71 12.58 -14.90
C ASN A 212 -18.20 12.78 -14.53
N PRO A 213 -18.67 14.03 -14.32
CA PRO A 213 -20.06 14.29 -13.93
C PRO A 213 -21.10 14.04 -15.04
N GLY A 214 -20.66 13.90 -16.30
CA GLY A 214 -21.54 13.77 -17.48
C GLY A 214 -21.68 12.36 -18.06
N SER A 215 -20.80 11.41 -17.70
CA SER A 215 -21.04 9.98 -17.92
C SER A 215 -21.86 9.46 -16.74
N PRO A 216 -22.80 8.51 -16.94
CA PRO A 216 -23.37 7.81 -15.81
C PRO A 216 -22.18 7.29 -14.98
N PRO A 217 -22.14 7.54 -13.65
CA PRO A 217 -21.08 6.98 -12.83
C PRO A 217 -21.03 5.49 -13.15
N HIS A 218 -19.85 4.94 -13.38
CA HIS A 218 -19.69 3.49 -13.47
C HIS A 218 -20.27 2.93 -12.17
N LYS A 219 -21.54 2.52 -12.22
CA LYS A 219 -22.23 1.95 -11.09
C LYS A 219 -21.65 0.56 -11.00
N GLU A 220 -20.68 0.41 -10.10
CA GLU A 220 -20.36 -0.91 -9.58
C GLU A 220 -21.70 -1.57 -9.22
N PRO A 221 -21.96 -2.79 -9.70
CA PRO A 221 -23.22 -3.46 -9.42
C PRO A 221 -23.40 -3.50 -7.90
N GLU A 222 -24.49 -2.88 -7.40
CA GLU A 222 -24.88 -2.88 -5.98
C GLU A 222 -25.40 -4.29 -5.60
N ASP A 223 -24.58 -5.31 -5.86
CA ASP A 223 -24.85 -6.68 -5.47
C ASP A 223 -24.31 -6.86 -4.04
N PRO A 224 -25.13 -7.26 -3.06
CA PRO A 224 -24.65 -7.53 -1.71
C PRO A 224 -23.54 -8.60 -1.67
N ARG A 225 -23.44 -9.46 -2.70
CA ARG A 225 -22.36 -10.43 -2.84
C ARG A 225 -21.01 -9.77 -3.12
N HIS A 226 -21.00 -8.55 -3.66
CA HIS A 226 -19.78 -7.86 -4.05
C HIS A 226 -18.79 -7.72 -2.90
N GLU A 227 -19.26 -7.29 -1.73
CA GLU A 227 -18.44 -7.13 -0.52
C GLU A 227 -17.95 -8.48 0.00
N ALA A 228 -18.82 -9.49 0.02
CA ALA A 228 -18.46 -10.84 0.44
C ALA A 228 -17.33 -11.42 -0.43
N TYR A 229 -17.41 -11.28 -1.74
CA TYR A 229 -16.34 -11.72 -2.64
C TYR A 229 -15.10 -10.82 -2.59
N ALA A 230 -15.25 -9.51 -2.36
CA ALA A 230 -14.10 -8.60 -2.21
C ALA A 230 -13.23 -8.99 -1.00
N SER A 231 -13.88 -9.42 0.09
CA SER A 231 -13.20 -9.95 1.27
C SER A 231 -12.26 -11.12 0.96
N LEU A 232 -12.52 -11.92 -0.09
CA LEU A 232 -11.68 -13.06 -0.46
C LEU A 232 -10.29 -12.60 -0.88
N PHE A 233 -10.19 -11.56 -1.73
CA PHE A 233 -8.89 -11.06 -2.14
C PHE A 233 -8.26 -10.13 -1.11
N ASP A 234 -9.06 -9.33 -0.40
CA ASP A 234 -8.55 -8.41 0.62
C ASP A 234 -8.03 -9.16 1.86
N HIS A 235 -8.53 -10.37 2.15
CA HIS A 235 -8.09 -11.19 3.29
C HIS A 235 -7.40 -12.48 2.87
N ARG A 236 -8.09 -13.45 2.27
CA ARG A 236 -7.54 -14.82 2.05
C ARG A 236 -6.35 -14.81 1.09
N ILE A 237 -6.53 -14.21 -0.08
CA ILE A 237 -5.45 -14.12 -1.09
C ILE A 237 -4.33 -13.20 -0.60
N ARG A 238 -4.67 -12.06 0.03
CA ARG A 238 -3.68 -11.16 0.62
C ARG A 238 -2.80 -11.87 1.65
N ARG A 239 -3.36 -12.71 2.53
CA ARG A 239 -2.58 -13.48 3.52
C ARG A 239 -1.58 -14.41 2.84
N ALA A 240 -2.02 -15.18 1.83
CA ALA A 240 -1.12 -16.05 1.07
C ALA A 240 -0.03 -15.26 0.34
N TRP A 241 -0.38 -14.12 -0.26
CA TRP A 241 0.60 -13.21 -0.87
C TRP A 241 1.65 -12.72 0.13
N LEU A 242 1.21 -12.27 1.31
CA LEU A 242 2.10 -11.79 2.37
C LEU A 242 3.05 -12.89 2.85
N TYR A 243 2.51 -14.10 3.08
CA TYR A 243 3.32 -15.25 3.46
C TYR A 243 4.36 -15.57 2.39
N GLN A 244 3.92 -15.76 1.14
CA GLN A 244 4.77 -16.18 0.02
C GLN A 244 5.87 -15.16 -0.31
N LEU A 245 5.57 -13.85 -0.24
CA LEU A 245 6.56 -12.82 -0.58
C LEU A 245 7.51 -12.50 0.59
N TYR A 246 6.99 -12.36 1.81
CA TYR A 246 7.77 -11.81 2.93
C TYR A 246 8.44 -12.90 3.78
N LEU A 247 7.77 -14.04 3.98
CA LEU A 247 8.19 -15.06 4.94
C LEU A 247 8.81 -16.28 4.26
N HIS A 248 8.38 -16.62 3.05
CA HIS A 248 8.91 -17.79 2.32
C HIS A 248 10.38 -17.59 1.92
N PRO A 249 11.33 -18.41 2.42
CA PRO A 249 12.76 -18.19 2.18
C PRO A 249 13.20 -18.14 0.71
N PRO A 250 12.66 -19.00 -0.20
CA PRO A 250 12.99 -18.96 -1.63
C PRO A 250 12.72 -17.61 -2.30
N ASN A 251 11.77 -16.82 -1.79
CA ASN A 251 11.40 -15.52 -2.36
C ASN A 251 12.15 -14.34 -1.72
N ALA A 252 13.11 -14.59 -0.82
CA ALA A 252 13.92 -13.54 -0.21
C ALA A 252 14.68 -12.65 -1.22
N PRO A 253 15.26 -13.17 -2.33
CA PRO A 253 15.90 -12.34 -3.34
C PRO A 253 14.92 -11.39 -4.05
N LEU A 254 13.69 -11.84 -4.27
CA LEU A 254 12.62 -11.06 -4.88
C LEU A 254 12.22 -9.89 -3.98
N LEU A 255 11.92 -10.18 -2.70
CA LEU A 255 11.63 -9.17 -1.70
C LEU A 255 12.76 -8.13 -1.59
N HIS A 256 14.01 -8.59 -1.61
CA HIS A 256 15.17 -7.70 -1.55
C HIS A 256 15.23 -6.74 -2.73
N THR A 257 15.05 -7.26 -3.94
CA THR A 257 15.10 -6.47 -5.17
C THR A 257 14.00 -5.43 -5.25
N LEU A 258 12.77 -5.79 -4.87
CA LEU A 258 11.59 -4.93 -5.02
C LEU A 258 11.42 -3.91 -3.89
N TYR A 259 11.61 -4.30 -2.63
CA TYR A 259 11.22 -3.48 -1.48
C TYR A 259 12.39 -2.97 -0.63
N ILE A 260 13.57 -3.58 -0.73
CA ILE A 260 14.70 -3.25 0.17
C ILE A 260 15.78 -2.45 -0.56
N ARG A 261 16.27 -2.94 -1.69
CA ARG A 261 17.30 -2.31 -2.50
C ARG A 261 16.94 -0.88 -2.93
N PRO A 262 15.69 -0.56 -3.33
CA PRO A 262 15.33 0.80 -3.71
C PRO A 262 15.30 1.79 -2.54
N CYS A 263 15.12 1.30 -1.31
CA CYS A 263 15.00 2.15 -0.12
C CYS A 263 16.34 2.70 0.37
N SER A 264 17.41 1.91 0.29
CA SER A 264 18.73 2.33 0.77
C SER A 264 19.84 1.50 0.15
N SER A 265 21.00 2.12 -0.08
CA SER A 265 22.24 1.43 -0.45
C SER A 265 23.01 0.89 0.77
N ASN A 266 22.63 1.27 1.99
CA ASN A 266 23.34 0.88 3.22
C ASN A 266 22.84 -0.50 3.72
N PRO A 267 23.72 -1.51 3.86
CA PRO A 267 23.34 -2.86 4.31
C PRO A 267 22.65 -2.93 5.67
N LEU A 268 23.02 -2.08 6.63
CA LEU A 268 22.40 -2.07 7.97
C LEU A 268 20.96 -1.56 7.90
N VAL A 269 20.73 -0.53 7.10
CA VAL A 269 19.38 0.01 6.85
C VAL A 269 18.54 -1.02 6.10
N GLN A 270 19.13 -1.72 5.12
CA GLN A 270 18.46 -2.81 4.42
C GLN A 270 18.06 -3.94 5.36
N LEU A 271 18.95 -4.37 6.27
CA LEU A 271 18.66 -5.40 7.27
C LEU A 271 17.53 -4.98 8.22
N ALA A 272 17.57 -3.75 8.73
CA ALA A 272 16.51 -3.21 9.59
C ALA A 272 15.17 -3.11 8.85
N THR A 273 15.20 -2.72 7.56
CA THR A 273 14.00 -2.66 6.70
C THR A 273 13.43 -4.05 6.48
N LEU A 274 14.28 -5.04 6.15
CA LEU A 274 13.89 -6.44 5.98
C LEU A 274 13.22 -6.98 7.25
N HIS A 275 13.83 -6.76 8.42
CA HIS A 275 13.27 -7.20 9.69
C HIS A 275 11.90 -6.55 9.95
N THR A 276 11.78 -5.24 9.71
CA THR A 276 10.52 -4.51 9.90
C THR A 276 9.43 -5.03 8.97
N LEU A 277 9.75 -5.28 7.70
CA LEU A 277 8.81 -5.83 6.73
C LEU A 277 8.39 -7.25 7.11
N ARG A 278 9.30 -8.14 7.47
CA ARG A 278 8.93 -9.51 7.90
C ARG A 278 8.08 -9.50 9.15
N HIS A 279 8.50 -8.74 10.16
CA HIS A 279 7.77 -8.66 11.42
C HIS A 279 6.35 -8.11 11.24
N ALA A 280 6.17 -7.09 10.41
CA ALA A 280 4.83 -6.57 10.13
C ALA A 280 3.95 -7.59 9.36
N ALA A 281 4.55 -8.49 8.55
CA ALA A 281 3.81 -9.52 7.81
C ALA A 281 3.38 -10.62 8.77
N GLU A 282 4.27 -11.05 9.66
CA GLU A 282 3.95 -11.97 10.75
C GLU A 282 2.80 -11.44 11.61
N LEU A 283 2.88 -10.20 12.07
CA LEU A 283 1.83 -9.58 12.89
C LEU A 283 0.49 -9.56 12.17
N GLU A 284 0.48 -9.27 10.87
CA GLU A 284 -0.74 -9.27 10.07
C GLU A 284 -1.36 -10.66 9.94
N LEU A 285 -0.53 -11.68 9.68
CA LEU A 285 -1.00 -13.07 9.59
C LEU A 285 -1.54 -13.56 10.95
N LEU A 286 -0.88 -13.20 12.05
CA LEU A 286 -1.28 -13.62 13.40
C LEU A 286 -2.63 -13.03 13.86
N LYS A 287 -3.02 -11.84 13.37
CA LYS A 287 -4.35 -11.24 13.70
C LYS A 287 -5.52 -12.11 13.25
N SER A 288 -5.34 -12.82 12.15
CA SER A 288 -6.36 -13.63 11.50
C SER A 288 -6.40 -15.09 11.98
N ASN A 289 -5.56 -15.44 12.97
CA ASN A 289 -5.52 -16.81 13.47
C ASN A 289 -6.81 -17.16 14.23
N PRO A 290 -7.35 -18.38 14.02
CA PRO A 290 -8.43 -18.89 14.82
C PRO A 290 -8.05 -18.92 16.31
N PRO A 291 -9.02 -18.73 17.24
CA PRO A 291 -8.76 -18.83 18.68
C PRO A 291 -8.21 -20.19 19.14
N SER A 292 -8.39 -21.23 18.32
CA SER A 292 -7.90 -22.59 18.54
C SER A 292 -6.41 -22.77 18.24
N THR A 293 -5.79 -21.87 17.48
CA THR A 293 -4.39 -21.97 17.08
C THR A 293 -3.49 -21.36 18.16
N PRO A 294 -2.36 -21.99 18.53
CA PRO A 294 -1.46 -21.44 19.53
C PRO A 294 -0.99 -20.03 19.14
N PRO A 295 -0.86 -19.10 20.12
CA PRO A 295 -0.37 -17.76 19.84
C PRO A 295 1.02 -17.85 19.20
N ASN A 296 1.25 -17.05 18.16
CA ASN A 296 2.50 -17.01 17.37
C ASN A 296 2.77 -18.21 16.45
N THR A 297 1.78 -19.04 16.13
CA THR A 297 1.93 -20.11 15.13
C THR A 297 1.34 -19.69 13.78
N ILE A 298 2.17 -19.72 12.73
CA ILE A 298 1.74 -19.49 11.35
C ILE A 298 1.65 -20.86 10.67
N ILE A 299 0.45 -21.26 10.28
CA ILE A 299 0.20 -22.53 9.60
C ILE A 299 0.13 -22.28 8.09
N GLU A 300 1.27 -22.44 7.42
CA GLU A 300 1.42 -22.26 5.98
C GLU A 300 0.34 -22.98 5.16
N ARG A 301 0.10 -24.26 5.48
CA ARG A 301 -0.84 -25.09 4.73
C ARG A 301 -2.26 -24.56 4.76
N GLU A 302 -2.70 -24.01 5.90
CA GLU A 302 -4.02 -23.41 6.05
C GLU A 302 -4.13 -22.12 5.25
N ILE A 303 -3.10 -21.27 5.29
CA ILE A 303 -3.07 -20.01 4.54
C ILE A 303 -3.14 -20.27 3.03
N LEU A 304 -2.38 -21.25 2.53
CA LEU A 304 -2.38 -21.60 1.11
C LEU A 304 -3.68 -22.28 0.69
N ALA A 305 -4.21 -23.22 1.49
CA ALA A 305 -5.50 -23.86 1.21
C ALA A 305 -6.66 -22.84 1.23
N ASP A 306 -6.61 -21.86 2.15
CA ASP A 306 -7.58 -20.78 2.19
C ASP A 306 -7.59 -19.95 0.92
N ALA A 307 -6.40 -19.64 0.41
CA ALA A 307 -6.27 -18.87 -0.81
C ALA A 307 -6.64 -19.68 -2.07
N GLU A 308 -6.36 -20.98 -2.11
CA GLU A 308 -6.82 -21.87 -3.18
C GLU A 308 -8.35 -21.89 -3.26
N GLN A 309 -9.05 -22.06 -2.13
CA GLN A 309 -10.51 -21.98 -2.07
C GLN A 309 -11.05 -20.61 -2.49
N ALA A 310 -10.31 -19.52 -2.18
CA ALA A 310 -10.68 -18.18 -2.62
C ALA A 310 -10.58 -18.03 -4.13
N TRP A 311 -9.53 -18.56 -4.76
CA TRP A 311 -9.38 -18.56 -6.21
C TRP A 311 -10.42 -19.44 -6.91
N GLU A 312 -10.74 -20.60 -6.34
CA GLU A 312 -11.82 -21.45 -6.83
C GLU A 312 -13.17 -20.73 -6.80
N ALA A 313 -13.48 -20.05 -5.69
CA ALA A 313 -14.71 -19.26 -5.57
C ALA A 313 -14.76 -18.08 -6.55
N LEU A 314 -13.64 -17.40 -6.80
CA LEU A 314 -13.55 -16.34 -7.80
C LEU A 314 -13.69 -16.89 -9.22
N SER A 315 -13.09 -18.06 -9.51
CA SER A 315 -13.25 -18.73 -10.79
C SER A 315 -14.72 -19.12 -11.04
N ALA A 316 -15.39 -19.67 -10.02
CA ALA A 316 -16.81 -20.01 -10.10
C ALA A 316 -17.70 -18.77 -10.29
N LEU A 317 -17.33 -17.63 -9.66
CA LEU A 317 -18.04 -16.36 -9.81
C LEU A 317 -17.88 -15.77 -11.22
N LEU A 318 -16.69 -15.87 -11.81
CA LEU A 318 -16.46 -15.39 -13.18
C LEU A 318 -17.18 -16.28 -14.20
N GLY A 319 -17.19 -17.61 -13.97
CA GLY A 319 -17.82 -18.56 -14.88
C GLY A 319 -17.30 -18.40 -16.32
N GLU A 320 -18.24 -18.16 -17.24
CA GLU A 320 -17.98 -17.88 -18.66
C GLU A 320 -18.07 -16.38 -19.01
N ASP A 321 -18.36 -15.52 -18.03
CA ASP A 321 -18.48 -14.09 -18.26
C ASP A 321 -17.11 -13.46 -18.54
N GLU A 322 -17.11 -12.34 -19.26
CA GLU A 322 -15.87 -11.59 -19.48
C GLU A 322 -15.44 -10.85 -18.23
N TRP A 323 -16.36 -10.14 -17.59
CA TRP A 323 -16.10 -9.34 -16.40
C TRP A 323 -16.90 -9.88 -15.22
N PHE A 324 -16.38 -9.68 -14.01
CA PHE A 324 -17.07 -10.13 -12.81
C PHE A 324 -18.48 -9.54 -12.69
N PHE A 325 -19.41 -10.33 -12.15
CA PHE A 325 -20.83 -9.97 -11.99
C PHE A 325 -21.57 -9.71 -13.31
N GLY A 326 -21.10 -10.26 -14.43
CA GLY A 326 -21.73 -10.09 -15.74
C GLY A 326 -21.75 -8.64 -16.22
N ALA A 327 -20.81 -7.81 -15.75
CA ALA A 327 -20.73 -6.41 -16.13
C ALA A 327 -20.31 -6.26 -17.60
N GLU A 328 -20.79 -5.21 -18.28
CA GLU A 328 -20.39 -4.93 -19.66
C GLU A 328 -18.94 -4.43 -19.78
N ARG A 329 -18.37 -3.91 -18.68
CA ARG A 329 -17.03 -3.32 -18.62
C ARG A 329 -16.35 -3.66 -17.31
N ALA A 330 -15.01 -3.71 -17.36
CA ALA A 330 -14.16 -3.92 -16.20
C ALA A 330 -14.41 -2.88 -15.10
N GLY A 331 -14.61 -3.35 -13.87
CA GLY A 331 -14.83 -2.50 -12.70
C GLY A 331 -13.70 -2.54 -11.68
N TRP A 332 -13.97 -2.00 -10.49
CA TRP A 332 -13.00 -2.02 -9.39
C TRP A 332 -12.68 -3.45 -8.91
N PHE A 333 -13.68 -4.32 -8.94
CA PHE A 333 -13.50 -5.72 -8.54
C PHE A 333 -12.55 -6.46 -9.49
N ASP A 334 -12.74 -6.30 -10.81
CA ASP A 334 -11.82 -6.81 -11.82
C ASP A 334 -10.40 -6.31 -11.59
N ALA A 335 -10.25 -5.03 -11.25
CA ALA A 335 -8.94 -4.44 -10.94
C ALA A 335 -8.31 -5.06 -9.67
N GLY A 336 -9.12 -5.43 -8.68
CA GLY A 336 -8.67 -6.11 -7.47
C GLY A 336 -8.16 -7.52 -7.74
N VAL A 337 -8.92 -8.31 -8.50
CA VAL A 337 -8.52 -9.66 -8.93
C VAL A 337 -7.29 -9.61 -9.85
N PHE A 338 -7.27 -8.67 -10.79
CA PHE A 338 -6.12 -8.43 -11.67
C PHE A 338 -4.85 -8.08 -10.88
N GLY A 339 -4.99 -7.24 -9.84
CA GLY A 339 -3.87 -6.81 -9.00
C GLY A 339 -3.06 -7.96 -8.38
N TYR A 340 -3.70 -9.08 -8.07
CA TYR A 340 -3.01 -10.28 -7.58
C TYR A 340 -2.65 -11.24 -8.71
N SER A 341 -3.58 -11.51 -9.65
CA SER A 341 -3.36 -12.49 -10.71
C SER A 341 -2.23 -12.09 -11.67
N GLU A 342 -2.10 -10.80 -12.02
CA GLU A 342 -0.98 -10.31 -12.84
C GLU A 342 0.37 -10.57 -12.15
N LEU A 343 0.45 -10.38 -10.83
CA LEU A 343 1.70 -10.55 -10.10
C LEU A 343 2.03 -12.03 -9.84
N LEU A 344 1.02 -12.89 -9.77
CA LEU A 344 1.21 -14.31 -9.59
C LEU A 344 1.52 -15.03 -10.91
N LEU A 345 0.93 -14.60 -12.02
CA LEU A 345 1.12 -15.21 -13.34
C LEU A 345 2.20 -14.51 -14.18
N GLY A 346 2.60 -13.29 -13.81
CA GLY A 346 3.57 -12.50 -14.55
C GLY A 346 4.98 -13.09 -14.50
N GLU A 347 5.55 -13.37 -15.68
CA GLU A 347 6.90 -13.92 -15.82
C GLU A 347 8.01 -12.92 -15.41
N GLY A 348 7.68 -11.63 -15.28
CA GLY A 348 8.65 -10.55 -15.07
C GLY A 348 9.09 -10.32 -13.63
N LEU A 349 8.43 -10.92 -12.63
CA LEU A 349 8.77 -10.67 -11.22
C LEU A 349 10.01 -11.42 -10.76
N GLY A 350 10.24 -12.65 -11.26
CA GLY A 350 11.37 -13.47 -10.82
C GLY A 350 11.11 -14.15 -9.47
N TRP A 351 9.95 -14.80 -9.34
CA TRP A 351 9.65 -15.67 -8.20
C TRP A 351 10.68 -16.79 -8.07
N GLY A 352 11.11 -17.07 -6.82
CA GLY A 352 11.93 -18.26 -6.54
C GLY A 352 11.08 -19.52 -6.50
N GLU A 353 9.99 -19.47 -5.72
CA GLU A 353 8.96 -20.49 -5.70
C GLU A 353 7.58 -19.83 -5.74
N ASN A 354 6.72 -20.30 -6.65
CA ASN A 354 5.45 -19.65 -6.95
C ASN A 354 4.24 -20.59 -6.90
N GLY A 355 4.05 -21.25 -5.75
CA GLY A 355 2.92 -22.17 -5.57
C GLY A 355 1.55 -21.52 -5.83
N MET A 356 1.36 -20.26 -5.42
CA MET A 356 0.10 -19.54 -5.71
C MET A 356 -0.11 -19.26 -7.21
N GLY A 357 0.95 -18.95 -7.96
CA GLY A 357 0.87 -18.77 -9.41
C GLY A 357 0.46 -20.06 -10.12
N GLU A 358 0.97 -21.21 -9.68
CA GLU A 358 0.56 -22.51 -10.20
C GLU A 358 -0.93 -22.79 -9.94
N VAL A 359 -1.43 -22.45 -8.75
CA VAL A 359 -2.86 -22.60 -8.40
C VAL A 359 -3.72 -21.73 -9.31
N VAL A 360 -3.40 -20.44 -9.46
CA VAL A 360 -4.16 -19.54 -10.34
C VAL A 360 -4.10 -20.00 -11.80
N GLY A 361 -2.95 -20.52 -12.24
CA GLY A 361 -2.75 -21.05 -13.59
C GLY A 361 -3.65 -22.23 -13.95
N ARG A 362 -4.18 -22.97 -12.96
CA ARG A 362 -5.17 -24.04 -13.20
C ARG A 362 -6.53 -23.51 -13.64
N PHE A 363 -6.87 -22.27 -13.27
CA PHE A 363 -8.16 -21.66 -13.57
C PHE A 363 -8.08 -20.87 -14.88
N GLY A 364 -8.30 -21.56 -16.01
CA GLY A 364 -8.13 -20.97 -17.34
C GLY A 364 -9.00 -19.72 -17.62
N ASN A 365 -10.16 -19.58 -16.97
CA ASN A 365 -10.99 -18.37 -17.06
C ASN A 365 -10.35 -17.16 -16.37
N LEU A 366 -9.71 -17.33 -15.21
CA LEU A 366 -8.97 -16.28 -14.53
C LEU A 366 -7.70 -15.88 -15.30
N VAL A 367 -7.02 -16.85 -15.92
CA VAL A 367 -5.89 -16.57 -16.81
C VAL A 367 -6.34 -15.71 -18.01
N ARG A 368 -7.45 -16.08 -18.66
CA ARG A 368 -8.03 -15.28 -19.76
C ARG A 368 -8.45 -13.88 -19.31
N HIS A 369 -9.03 -13.75 -18.11
CA HIS A 369 -9.37 -12.44 -17.53
C HIS A 369 -8.13 -11.55 -17.39
N ARG A 370 -7.05 -12.11 -16.82
CA ARG A 370 -5.77 -11.42 -16.68
C ARG A 370 -5.21 -11.01 -18.05
N GLU A 371 -5.15 -11.92 -19.00
CA GLU A 371 -4.64 -11.65 -20.36
C GLU A 371 -5.44 -10.54 -21.06
N ARG A 372 -6.76 -10.52 -20.89
CA ARG A 372 -7.62 -9.47 -21.43
C ARG A 372 -7.29 -8.10 -20.83
N VAL A 373 -7.16 -8.02 -19.51
CA VAL A 373 -6.82 -6.76 -18.83
C VAL A 373 -5.43 -6.28 -19.24
N THR A 374 -4.44 -7.18 -19.30
CA THR A 374 -3.10 -6.85 -19.78
C THR A 374 -3.18 -6.32 -21.21
N GLY A 375 -3.74 -7.06 -22.16
CA GLY A 375 -3.77 -6.68 -23.57
C GLY A 375 -4.58 -5.41 -23.89
N MET A 376 -5.57 -5.06 -23.06
CA MET A 376 -6.37 -3.85 -23.27
C MET A 376 -5.77 -2.59 -22.63
N TYR A 377 -5.01 -2.72 -21.53
CA TYR A 377 -4.64 -1.57 -20.71
C TYR A 377 -3.13 -1.41 -20.45
N PHE A 378 -2.30 -2.42 -20.71
CA PHE A 378 -0.86 -2.41 -20.44
C PHE A 378 -0.06 -2.87 -21.66
#